data_AF-A0A1C7MA04-F1
#
_entry.id   AF-A0A1C7MA04-F1
#
_cell.length_a   1.000
_cell.length_b   1.000
_cell.length_c   1.000
_cell.angle_alpha   90.00
_cell.angle_beta   90.00
_cell.angle_gamma   90.00
#
_symmetry.space_group_name_H-M   'P 1'
#
loop_
_entity.id
_entity.type
_entity.pdbx_description
1 polymer ?
#
loop_
_entity_poly.entity_id
_entity_poly.type
_entity_poly.pdbx_seq_one_letter_code
_entity_poly.pdbx_strand_id
1 'polypeptide(L)'
;MSQSYGMEIVIVLKGWTEVAEGDKIPFGQVPLLTLEVQCASTPPQDSASTLCQNLPLADVKVVDMSVSAFVASPDWLSAFDKMHNVTVMEVRGELLRGLPEALCAVLPSDGHSSPRMVLPSLRVLKLDSARLTEGDGIDSSDSLLHSLSDCFMLRFEYGMEIEELYLTDCTNTCEDDVEFLEEVVVDVFWDGYEFYEQDEEEEEENYSDEDYYDDYDVNIYDLFDTDYDVFGY
;
A
#
# COMPACT_ATOMS: atom_id res chain seq x y z
N MET A 1 -7.59 4.17 34.11
CA MET A 1 -6.33 3.42 33.93
C MET A 1 -6.40 2.81 32.55
N SER A 2 -5.83 3.45 31.53
CA SER A 2 -5.75 2.87 30.19
C SER A 2 -4.65 1.81 30.20
N GLN A 3 -5.01 0.56 29.89
CA GLN A 3 -4.02 -0.47 29.65
C GLN A 3 -3.30 -0.13 28.34
N SER A 4 -2.01 0.17 28.43
CA SER A 4 -1.15 0.23 27.26
C SER A 4 -0.92 -1.21 26.81
N TYR A 5 -1.62 -1.62 25.76
CA TYR A 5 -1.31 -2.86 25.06
C TYR A 5 0.04 -2.64 24.36
N GLY A 6 1.04 -3.43 24.75
CA GLY A 6 2.34 -3.41 24.07
C GLY A 6 2.16 -3.92 22.65
N MET A 7 2.60 -3.15 21.66
CA MET A 7 2.65 -3.58 20.27
C MET A 7 3.83 -4.53 20.09
N GLU A 8 3.59 -5.72 19.55
CA GLU A 8 4.62 -6.71 19.24
C GLU A 8 4.81 -6.76 17.73
N ILE A 9 6.03 -6.48 17.27
CA ILE A 9 6.45 -6.71 15.89
C ILE A 9 7.37 -7.92 15.89
N VAL A 10 7.04 -8.90 15.07
CA VAL A 10 7.86 -10.09 14.89
C VAL A 10 8.55 -10.00 13.53
N ILE A 11 9.88 -9.97 13.55
CA ILE A 11 10.71 -9.94 12.34
C ILE A 11 11.49 -11.25 12.29
N VAL A 12 11.28 -12.03 11.24
CA VAL A 12 11.95 -13.32 11.04
C VAL A 12 12.71 -13.28 9.72
N LEU A 13 14.04 -13.40 9.78
CA LEU A 13 14.85 -13.61 8.59
C LEU A 13 15.07 -15.12 8.40
N LYS A 14 14.52 -15.68 7.33
CA LYS A 14 14.69 -17.09 6.93
C LYS A 14 15.69 -17.20 5.79
N GLY A 15 16.36 -18.34 5.67
CA GLY A 15 17.28 -18.63 4.54
C GLY A 15 18.69 -19.06 4.93
N TRP A 16 19.00 -19.12 6.22
CA TRP A 16 20.21 -19.77 6.74
C TRP A 16 19.86 -21.08 7.44
N THR A 17 19.47 -22.12 6.68
CA THR A 17 19.26 -23.46 7.25
C THR A 17 19.98 -24.54 6.46
N GLU A 18 21.27 -24.36 6.19
CA GLU A 18 22.20 -25.49 6.24
C GLU A 18 23.51 -25.00 6.87
N VAL A 19 23.81 -25.49 8.08
CA VAL A 19 25.19 -25.57 8.56
C VAL A 19 25.86 -26.56 7.61
N ALA A 20 26.38 -26.05 6.50
CA ALA A 20 27.09 -26.88 5.56
C ALA A 20 28.36 -27.38 6.26
N GLU A 21 28.37 -28.65 6.64
CA GLU A 21 29.57 -29.33 7.11
C GLU A 21 30.60 -29.36 5.97
N GLY A 22 31.51 -28.39 5.98
CA GLY A 22 32.87 -28.44 5.44
C GLY A 22 33.07 -28.53 3.92
N ASP A 23 32.36 -29.41 3.20
CA ASP A 23 32.78 -29.85 1.86
C ASP A 23 31.63 -30.12 0.86
N LYS A 24 30.37 -29.81 1.19
CA LYS A 24 29.21 -30.16 0.34
C LYS A 24 28.19 -29.04 0.13
N ILE A 25 28.61 -27.78 0.05
CA ILE A 25 27.69 -26.76 -0.51
C ILE A 25 27.59 -27.03 -2.01
N PRO A 26 26.40 -27.35 -2.56
CA PRO A 26 26.25 -27.44 -4.00
C PRO A 26 26.63 -26.09 -4.61
N PHE A 27 27.73 -26.07 -5.37
CA PHE A 27 28.16 -24.90 -6.13
C PHE A 27 26.99 -24.42 -7.01
N GLY A 28 26.43 -23.24 -6.69
CA GLY A 28 25.45 -22.56 -7.53
C GLY A 28 24.09 -22.24 -6.92
N GLN A 29 23.75 -22.71 -5.71
CA GLN A 29 22.52 -22.25 -5.04
C GLN A 29 22.81 -21.00 -4.21
N VAL A 30 22.38 -19.83 -4.72
CA VAL A 30 22.35 -18.59 -3.95
C VAL A 30 21.25 -18.73 -2.89
N PRO A 31 21.54 -18.55 -1.59
CA PRO A 31 20.52 -18.69 -0.56
C PRO A 31 19.36 -17.72 -0.83
N LEU A 32 18.15 -18.26 -0.77
CA LEU A 32 16.93 -17.45 -0.81
C LEU A 32 16.71 -16.88 0.59
N LEU A 33 17.02 -15.60 0.79
CA LEU A 33 16.67 -14.91 2.02
C LEU A 33 15.25 -14.38 1.92
N THR A 34 14.43 -14.81 2.87
CA THR A 34 13.04 -14.36 3.04
C THR A 34 12.97 -13.53 4.30
N LEU A 35 12.48 -12.29 4.18
CA LEU A 35 12.20 -11.43 5.31
C LEU A 35 10.69 -11.50 5.61
N GLU A 36 10.34 -12.06 6.76
CA GLU A 36 8.97 -12.07 7.28
C GLU A 36 8.78 -10.95 8.30
N VAL A 37 7.77 -10.12 8.08
CA VAL A 37 7.39 -9.02 8.97
C VAL A 37 5.94 -9.24 9.39
N GLN A 38 5.70 -9.49 10.68
CA GLN A 38 4.35 -9.62 11.22
C GLN A 38 4.07 -8.50 12.19
N CYS A 39 2.98 -7.77 11.95
CA CYS A 39 2.56 -6.66 12.77
C CYS A 39 1.04 -6.71 12.99
N ALA A 40 0.63 -6.93 14.24
CA ALA A 40 -0.78 -7.02 14.62
C ALA A 40 -1.51 -5.65 14.63
N SER A 41 -0.78 -4.56 14.45
CA SER A 41 -1.28 -3.18 14.39
C SER A 41 -0.49 -2.36 13.38
N THR A 42 -0.70 -1.05 13.29
CA THR A 42 0.22 -0.16 12.59
C THR A 42 1.63 -0.28 13.22
N PRO A 43 2.69 -0.52 12.44
CA PRO A 43 4.03 -0.65 12.98
C PRO A 43 4.53 0.68 13.57
N PRO A 44 5.10 0.71 14.80
CA PRO A 44 5.74 1.90 15.34
C PRO A 44 6.81 2.43 14.38
N GLN A 45 6.88 3.77 14.27
CA GLN A 45 7.73 4.47 13.30
C GLN A 45 9.19 3.97 13.33
N ASP A 46 9.73 3.67 14.51
CA ASP A 46 11.15 3.32 14.71
C ASP A 46 11.52 1.87 14.36
N SER A 47 10.56 1.01 14.04
CA SER A 47 10.79 -0.44 13.97
C SER A 47 11.60 -0.85 12.74
N ALA A 48 11.37 -0.16 11.63
CA ALA A 48 12.09 -0.38 10.39
C ALA A 48 13.55 0.14 10.48
N SER A 49 13.85 1.13 11.34
CA SER A 49 15.24 1.54 11.62
C SER A 49 16.08 0.40 12.23
N THR A 50 15.50 -0.40 13.12
CA THR A 50 16.20 -1.52 13.76
C THR A 50 16.51 -2.62 12.74
N LEU A 51 15.57 -2.88 11.83
CA LEU A 51 15.70 -3.74 10.65
C LEU A 51 16.89 -3.30 9.78
N CYS A 52 16.92 -2.01 9.44
CA CYS A 52 17.92 -1.39 8.58
C CYS A 52 19.36 -1.48 9.10
N GLN A 53 19.54 -1.61 10.42
CA GLN A 53 20.85 -1.59 11.06
C GLN A 53 21.43 -2.99 11.28
N ASN A 54 20.59 -4.01 11.43
CA ASN A 54 21.02 -5.32 11.94
C ASN A 54 20.97 -6.45 10.91
N LEU A 55 20.29 -6.26 9.78
CA LEU A 55 20.05 -7.33 8.80
C LEU A 55 20.73 -7.06 7.46
N PRO A 56 21.26 -8.10 6.78
CA PRO A 56 21.84 -7.98 5.44
C PRO A 56 20.75 -7.84 4.38
N LEU A 57 20.04 -6.70 4.39
CA LEU A 57 18.88 -6.45 3.52
C LEU A 57 19.21 -6.51 2.02
N ALA A 58 20.47 -6.26 1.67
CA ALA A 58 20.99 -6.40 0.31
C ALA A 58 20.79 -7.80 -0.29
N ASP A 59 20.83 -8.85 0.54
CA ASP A 59 20.76 -10.24 0.07
C ASP A 59 19.32 -10.80 0.06
N VAL A 60 18.34 -10.01 0.52
CA VAL A 60 16.92 -10.40 0.57
C VAL A 60 16.34 -10.45 -0.84
N LYS A 61 15.66 -11.55 -1.15
CA LYS A 61 15.00 -11.77 -2.45
C LYS A 61 13.48 -11.81 -2.34
N VAL A 62 12.97 -12.24 -1.19
CA VAL A 62 11.55 -12.37 -0.91
C VAL A 62 11.23 -11.59 0.35
N VAL A 63 10.20 -10.77 0.28
CA VAL A 63 9.64 -10.05 1.43
C VAL A 63 8.21 -10.55 1.62
N ASP A 64 7.90 -11.06 2.80
CA ASP A 64 6.54 -11.45 3.21
C ASP A 64 6.13 -10.55 4.39
N MET A 65 5.12 -9.74 4.19
CA MET A 65 4.63 -8.78 5.18
C MET A 65 3.19 -9.11 5.53
N SER A 66 2.91 -9.43 6.78
CA SER A 66 1.56 -9.54 7.32
C SER A 66 1.31 -8.35 8.24
N VAL A 67 0.52 -7.39 7.76
CA VAL A 67 0.28 -6.10 8.43
C VAL A 67 -1.20 -5.77 8.38
N SER A 68 -1.80 -5.38 9.52
CA SER A 68 -3.20 -4.95 9.51
C SER A 68 -3.41 -3.65 8.72
N ALA A 69 -2.41 -2.77 8.76
CA ALA A 69 -2.38 -1.53 8.01
C ALA A 69 -0.94 -1.17 7.65
N PHE A 70 -0.71 -0.86 6.37
CA PHE A 70 0.58 -0.40 5.86
C PHE A 70 0.57 1.11 5.66
N VAL A 71 1.54 1.77 6.29
CA VAL A 71 1.78 3.21 6.14
C VAL A 71 3.21 3.40 5.66
N ALA A 72 3.37 4.11 4.54
CA ALA A 72 4.68 4.53 4.07
C ALA A 72 5.34 5.38 5.15
N SER A 73 6.44 4.88 5.71
CA SER A 73 7.26 5.62 6.66
C SER A 73 8.67 5.80 6.09
N PRO A 74 9.38 6.90 6.44
CA PRO A 74 10.76 7.09 6.02
C PRO A 74 11.68 5.91 6.37
N ASP A 75 11.40 5.21 7.46
CA ASP A 75 12.16 4.04 7.90
C ASP A 75 11.94 2.84 6.97
N TRP A 76 10.70 2.61 6.52
CA TRP A 76 10.40 1.57 5.53
C TRP A 76 11.02 1.88 4.18
N LEU A 77 10.96 3.14 3.73
CA LEU A 77 11.63 3.58 2.50
C LEU A 77 13.14 3.35 2.59
N SER A 78 13.74 3.68 3.73
CA SER A 78 15.17 3.44 4.00
C SER A 78 15.52 1.96 4.03
N ALA A 79 14.60 1.09 4.44
CA ALA A 79 14.78 -0.36 4.40
C ALA A 79 14.69 -0.89 2.97
N PHE A 80 13.67 -0.47 2.23
CA PHE A 80 13.43 -0.87 0.84
C PHE A 80 14.52 -0.40 -0.11
N ASP A 81 15.13 0.77 0.12
CA ASP A 81 16.31 1.24 -0.63
C ASP A 81 17.48 0.26 -0.56
N LYS A 82 17.66 -0.41 0.59
CA LYS A 82 18.74 -1.38 0.77
C LYS A 82 18.44 -2.74 0.12
N MET A 83 17.17 -3.03 -0.16
CA MET A 83 16.65 -4.30 -0.65
C MET A 83 16.64 -4.40 -2.19
N HIS A 84 17.77 -4.10 -2.83
CA HIS A 84 17.85 -4.01 -4.29
C HIS A 84 17.65 -5.35 -5.01
N ASN A 85 17.79 -6.49 -4.33
CA ASN A 85 17.65 -7.83 -4.91
C ASN A 85 16.28 -8.47 -4.65
N VAL A 86 15.33 -7.75 -4.03
CA VAL A 86 13.98 -8.25 -3.81
C VAL A 86 13.28 -8.39 -5.15
N THR A 87 12.87 -9.61 -5.48
CA THR A 87 12.14 -9.95 -6.70
C THR A 87 10.69 -10.25 -6.45
N VAL A 88 10.36 -10.73 -5.24
CA VAL A 88 9.00 -11.10 -4.83
C VAL A 88 8.64 -10.36 -3.54
N MET A 89 7.50 -9.70 -3.54
CA MET A 89 6.89 -9.12 -2.35
C MET A 89 5.50 -9.69 -2.17
N GLU A 90 5.23 -10.22 -0.98
CA GLU A 90 3.92 -10.68 -0.55
C GLU A 90 3.46 -9.81 0.61
N VAL A 91 2.27 -9.25 0.50
CA VAL A 91 1.68 -8.38 1.51
C VAL A 91 0.29 -8.91 1.85
N ARG A 92 0.10 -9.28 3.11
CA ARG A 92 -1.16 -9.77 3.66
C ARG A 92 -1.77 -8.73 4.59
N GLY A 93 -3.03 -8.37 4.35
CA GLY A 93 -3.85 -7.55 5.24
C GLY A 93 -4.66 -6.46 4.55
N GLU A 94 -5.58 -5.87 5.30
CA GLU A 94 -6.72 -5.12 4.76
C GLU A 94 -6.34 -3.73 4.24
N LEU A 95 -5.61 -2.93 5.02
CA LEU A 95 -5.40 -1.51 4.73
C LEU A 95 -4.01 -1.22 4.16
N LEU A 96 -3.84 -1.35 2.85
CA LEU A 96 -2.56 -1.19 2.17
C LEU A 96 -2.35 0.18 1.49
N ARG A 97 -3.06 1.22 1.92
CA ARG A 97 -3.05 2.55 1.29
C ARG A 97 -1.64 3.15 1.07
N GLY A 98 -0.70 2.91 1.99
CA GLY A 98 0.67 3.43 1.86
C GLY A 98 1.59 2.60 0.96
N LEU A 99 1.15 1.42 0.51
CA LEU A 99 2.00 0.49 -0.23
C LEU A 99 2.42 1.06 -1.60
N PRO A 100 1.51 1.64 -2.43
CA PRO A 100 1.90 2.21 -3.72
C PRO A 100 2.91 3.34 -3.58
N GLU A 101 2.70 4.24 -2.60
CA GLU A 101 3.65 5.32 -2.29
C GLU A 101 5.03 4.74 -1.94
N ALA A 102 5.07 3.66 -1.16
CA ALA A 102 6.32 3.01 -0.80
C ALA A 102 7.00 2.34 -2.00
N LEU A 103 6.27 1.61 -2.85
CA LEU A 103 6.83 0.90 -4.01
C LEU A 103 7.35 1.84 -5.10
N CYS A 104 6.76 3.02 -5.20
CA CYS A 104 7.08 4.03 -6.21
C CYS A 104 7.89 5.21 -5.67
N ALA A 105 8.31 5.16 -4.41
CA ALA A 105 9.15 6.17 -3.82
C ALA A 105 10.44 6.35 -4.63
N VAL A 106 10.62 7.56 -5.14
CA VAL A 106 11.83 8.00 -5.83
C VAL A 106 12.72 8.71 -4.82
N LEU A 107 13.87 8.14 -4.54
CA LEU A 107 14.82 8.71 -3.61
C LEU A 107 15.74 9.70 -4.32
N PRO A 108 15.99 10.88 -3.71
CA PRO A 108 16.93 11.84 -4.25
C PRO A 108 18.32 11.20 -4.31
N SER A 109 19.00 11.34 -5.46
CA SER A 109 20.39 10.90 -5.56
C SER A 109 21.32 11.93 -4.91
N ASP A 110 22.39 11.46 -4.28
CA ASP A 110 23.46 12.27 -3.66
C ASP A 110 24.34 13.03 -4.68
N GLY A 111 23.71 13.82 -5.55
CA GLY A 111 24.32 14.92 -6.30
C GLY A 111 24.72 14.64 -7.74
N HIS A 112 24.81 13.39 -8.21
CA HIS A 112 25.28 13.09 -9.59
C HIS A 112 24.63 11.87 -10.26
N SER A 113 23.74 11.13 -9.59
CA SER A 113 23.08 9.97 -10.21
C SER A 113 21.64 10.30 -10.58
N SER A 114 21.10 9.57 -11.55
CA SER A 114 19.67 9.59 -11.84
C SER A 114 18.87 9.24 -10.58
N PRO A 115 17.65 9.77 -10.42
CA PRO A 115 16.71 9.34 -9.40
C PRO A 115 16.63 7.81 -9.34
N ARG A 116 16.55 7.26 -8.13
CA ARG A 116 16.47 5.80 -7.91
C ARG A 116 15.14 5.47 -7.27
N MET A 117 14.46 4.48 -7.82
CA MET A 117 13.27 3.91 -7.20
C MET A 117 13.67 2.81 -6.23
N VAL A 118 12.92 2.66 -5.15
CA VAL A 118 13.11 1.54 -4.23
C VAL A 118 12.70 0.21 -4.87
N LEU A 119 13.30 -0.88 -4.39
CA LEU A 119 13.03 -2.25 -4.89
C LEU A 119 13.10 -2.35 -6.42
N PRO A 120 14.22 -1.96 -7.06
CA PRO A 120 14.34 -1.89 -8.51
C PRO A 120 14.18 -3.25 -9.21
N SER A 121 14.47 -4.35 -8.50
CA SER A 121 14.34 -5.72 -9.01
C SER A 121 13.01 -6.39 -8.69
N LEU A 122 12.07 -5.69 -8.06
CA LEU A 122 10.74 -6.25 -7.78
C LEU A 122 10.03 -6.54 -9.10
N ARG A 123 9.54 -7.77 -9.25
CA ARG A 123 8.83 -8.27 -10.43
C ARG A 123 7.50 -8.93 -10.10
N VAL A 124 7.39 -9.53 -8.92
CA VAL A 124 6.18 -10.23 -8.48
C VAL A 124 5.64 -9.55 -7.24
N LEU A 125 4.40 -9.06 -7.31
CA LEU A 125 3.64 -8.56 -6.16
C LEU A 125 2.47 -9.51 -5.87
N LYS A 126 2.34 -9.90 -4.61
CA LYS A 126 1.22 -10.72 -4.14
C LYS A 126 0.48 -9.96 -3.06
N LEU A 127 -0.81 -9.74 -3.27
CA LEU A 127 -1.71 -9.14 -2.32
C LEU A 127 -2.67 -10.22 -1.84
N ASP A 128 -2.71 -10.39 -0.52
CA ASP A 128 -3.57 -11.36 0.15
C ASP A 128 -4.47 -10.62 1.14
N SER A 129 -5.78 -10.86 1.08
CA SER A 129 -6.74 -10.27 2.01
C SER A 129 -6.72 -8.74 2.01
N ALA A 130 -6.44 -8.13 0.85
CA ALA A 130 -6.34 -6.68 0.69
C ALA A 130 -7.67 -6.07 0.24
N ARG A 131 -8.02 -4.89 0.77
CA ARG A 131 -9.17 -4.11 0.32
C ARG A 131 -8.71 -3.15 -0.80
N LEU A 132 -9.08 -3.44 -2.05
CA LEU A 132 -8.68 -2.61 -3.22
C LEU A 132 -9.58 -1.38 -3.37
N THR A 133 -10.87 -1.63 -3.20
CA THR A 133 -12.05 -0.74 -3.17
C THR A 133 -12.41 0.02 -1.89
N GLU A 134 -12.65 1.34 -1.90
CA GLU A 134 -13.45 1.98 -0.85
C GLU A 134 -14.83 2.37 -1.39
N GLY A 135 -15.85 1.57 -1.07
CA GLY A 135 -17.23 1.77 -1.49
C GLY A 135 -17.63 0.95 -2.71
N ASP A 136 -18.71 1.37 -3.36
CA ASP A 136 -19.46 0.61 -4.37
C ASP A 136 -18.85 0.65 -5.80
N GLY A 137 -17.59 1.08 -5.98
CA GLY A 137 -16.91 0.89 -7.27
C GLY A 137 -15.72 1.80 -7.60
N ILE A 138 -15.31 1.69 -8.87
CA ILE A 138 -14.11 2.25 -9.53
C ILE A 138 -14.03 3.79 -9.49
N ASP A 139 -15.14 4.49 -9.24
CA ASP A 139 -15.20 5.95 -9.33
C ASP A 139 -14.50 6.69 -8.16
N SER A 140 -14.02 5.98 -7.14
CA SER A 140 -13.18 6.59 -6.10
C SER A 140 -11.73 6.71 -6.59
N SER A 141 -11.35 7.90 -7.07
CA SER A 141 -9.97 8.20 -7.51
C SER A 141 -8.91 7.95 -6.43
N ASP A 142 -9.32 7.86 -5.17
CA ASP A 142 -8.46 7.69 -4.00
C ASP A 142 -8.34 6.21 -3.56
N SER A 143 -8.82 5.27 -4.39
CA SER A 143 -8.73 3.84 -4.09
C SER A 143 -7.28 3.31 -4.18
N LEU A 144 -7.04 2.20 -3.48
CA LEU A 144 -5.77 1.47 -3.58
C LEU A 144 -5.55 0.97 -5.02
N LEU A 145 -6.62 0.59 -5.72
CA LEU A 145 -6.59 0.16 -7.12
C LEU A 145 -5.95 1.21 -8.05
N HIS A 146 -6.46 2.44 -8.04
CA HIS A 146 -5.92 3.53 -8.85
C HIS A 146 -4.48 3.87 -8.47
N SER A 147 -4.21 3.92 -7.16
CA SER A 147 -2.86 4.20 -6.65
C SER A 147 -1.85 3.12 -7.09
N LEU A 148 -2.25 1.85 -7.11
CA LEU A 148 -1.42 0.75 -7.61
C LEU A 148 -1.20 0.86 -9.13
N SER A 149 -2.25 1.15 -9.90
CA SER A 149 -2.15 1.32 -11.35
C SER A 149 -1.19 2.46 -11.72
N ASP A 150 -1.34 3.63 -11.11
CA ASP A 150 -0.42 4.77 -11.26
C ASP A 150 1.01 4.39 -10.89
N CYS A 151 1.18 3.63 -9.80
CA CYS A 151 2.49 3.15 -9.40
C CYS A 151 3.08 2.18 -10.45
N PHE A 152 2.32 1.23 -10.97
CA PHE A 152 2.81 0.27 -11.97
C PHE A 152 3.17 0.96 -13.29
N MET A 153 2.37 1.93 -13.74
CA MET A 153 2.72 2.78 -14.88
C MET A 153 4.05 3.51 -14.65
N LEU A 154 4.22 4.14 -13.49
CA LEU A 154 5.47 4.82 -13.15
C LEU A 154 6.66 3.85 -13.13
N ARG A 155 6.49 2.64 -12.58
CA ARG A 155 7.53 1.60 -12.60
C ARG A 155 7.90 1.18 -14.02
N PHE A 156 6.91 1.01 -14.88
CA PHE A 156 7.10 0.68 -16.30
C PHE A 156 7.89 1.78 -17.03
N GLU A 157 7.58 3.05 -16.81
CA GLU A 157 8.31 4.19 -17.40
C GLU A 157 9.81 4.19 -17.05
N TYR A 158 10.16 3.64 -15.88
CA TYR A 158 11.54 3.51 -15.41
C TYR A 158 12.20 2.16 -15.78
N GLY A 159 11.52 1.27 -16.50
CA GLY A 159 12.02 -0.07 -16.86
C GLY A 159 12.15 -1.01 -15.66
N MET A 160 11.27 -0.85 -14.69
CA MET A 160 11.18 -1.64 -13.46
C MET A 160 9.78 -2.20 -13.25
N GLU A 161 9.13 -2.59 -14.35
CA GLU A 161 7.77 -3.09 -14.40
C GLU A 161 7.52 -4.27 -13.45
N ILE A 162 6.28 -4.36 -12.97
CA ILE A 162 5.77 -5.55 -12.29
C ILE A 162 5.31 -6.51 -13.38
N GLU A 163 5.88 -7.72 -13.38
CA GLU A 163 5.59 -8.77 -14.35
C GLU A 163 4.35 -9.56 -13.91
N GLU A 164 4.28 -9.92 -12.63
CA GLU A 164 3.19 -10.74 -12.09
C GLU A 164 2.52 -10.06 -10.89
N LEU A 165 1.19 -9.97 -10.93
CA LEU A 165 0.36 -9.55 -9.80
C LEU A 165 -0.56 -10.69 -9.38
N TYR A 166 -0.52 -11.08 -8.11
CA TYR A 166 -1.44 -12.06 -7.55
C TYR A 166 -2.41 -11.37 -6.59
N LEU A 167 -3.71 -11.60 -6.80
CA LEU A 167 -4.80 -11.13 -5.96
C LEU A 167 -5.49 -12.35 -5.35
N THR A 168 -5.33 -12.56 -4.06
CA THR A 168 -5.88 -13.72 -3.34
C THR A 168 -6.71 -13.23 -2.15
N ASP A 169 -7.93 -13.71 -2.03
CA ASP A 169 -8.88 -13.34 -0.96
C ASP A 169 -9.06 -11.81 -0.80
N CYS A 170 -8.82 -11.02 -1.86
CA CYS A 170 -8.98 -9.57 -1.84
C CYS A 170 -10.48 -9.18 -1.77
N THR A 171 -10.78 -8.11 -1.03
CA THR A 171 -12.15 -7.58 -0.89
C THR A 171 -12.36 -6.33 -1.74
N ASN A 172 -13.62 -6.06 -2.08
CA ASN A 172 -14.08 -4.97 -2.93
C ASN A 172 -13.34 -4.94 -4.28
N THR A 173 -13.32 -6.10 -4.96
CA THR A 173 -12.70 -6.31 -6.26
C THR A 173 -13.68 -7.10 -7.14
N CYS A 174 -13.91 -6.66 -8.38
CA CYS A 174 -14.59 -7.43 -9.43
C CYS A 174 -13.73 -7.68 -10.66
N GLU A 175 -14.29 -8.42 -11.63
CA GLU A 175 -13.71 -8.63 -12.96
C GLU A 175 -13.30 -7.32 -13.64
N ASP A 176 -14.12 -6.26 -13.61
CA ASP A 176 -13.80 -4.96 -14.21
C ASP A 176 -12.55 -4.31 -13.58
N ASP A 177 -12.36 -4.45 -12.26
CA ASP A 177 -11.17 -3.95 -11.55
C ASP A 177 -9.91 -4.71 -11.97
N VAL A 178 -10.05 -6.02 -12.22
CA VAL A 178 -8.96 -6.89 -12.66
C VAL A 178 -8.57 -6.58 -14.10
N GLU A 179 -9.54 -6.42 -14.99
CA GLU A 179 -9.31 -5.99 -16.38
C GLU A 179 -8.56 -4.65 -16.43
N PHE A 180 -8.89 -3.71 -15.53
CA PHE A 180 -8.17 -2.45 -15.41
C PHE A 180 -6.69 -2.63 -15.02
N LEU A 181 -6.38 -3.54 -14.09
CA LEU A 181 -5.00 -3.84 -13.70
C LEU A 181 -4.22 -4.58 -14.81
N GLU A 182 -4.90 -5.40 -15.62
CA GLU A 182 -4.32 -6.07 -16.79
C GLU A 182 -3.88 -5.08 -17.89
N GLU A 183 -4.35 -3.83 -17.88
CA GLU A 183 -3.87 -2.79 -18.79
C GLU A 183 -2.42 -2.37 -18.50
N VAL A 184 -1.96 -2.54 -17.25
CA VAL A 184 -0.66 -2.03 -16.76
C VAL A 184 0.29 -3.11 -16.26
N VAL A 185 -0.21 -4.30 -15.91
CA VAL A 185 0.58 -5.47 -15.48
C VAL A 185 0.52 -6.56 -16.56
N VAL A 186 1.64 -7.24 -16.81
CA VAL A 186 1.72 -8.26 -17.86
C VAL A 186 0.84 -9.48 -17.55
N ASP A 187 0.98 -10.03 -16.34
CA ASP A 187 0.24 -11.22 -15.90
C ASP A 187 -0.48 -10.92 -14.57
N VAL A 188 -1.82 -10.95 -14.57
CA VAL A 188 -2.64 -10.81 -13.36
C VAL A 188 -3.28 -12.16 -13.03
N PHE A 189 -3.09 -12.62 -11.79
CA PHE A 189 -3.64 -13.86 -11.27
C PHE A 189 -4.64 -13.54 -10.16
N TRP A 190 -5.92 -13.57 -10.51
CA TRP A 190 -7.02 -13.42 -9.56
C TRP A 190 -7.70 -14.77 -9.29
N ASP A 191 -8.12 -15.00 -8.05
CA ASP A 191 -8.79 -16.23 -7.62
C ASP A 191 -10.29 -16.26 -7.94
N GLY A 192 -10.85 -15.17 -8.48
CA GLY A 192 -12.26 -15.03 -8.83
C GLY A 192 -13.16 -14.80 -7.60
N TYR A 193 -12.58 -14.46 -6.45
CA TYR A 193 -13.34 -14.15 -5.25
C TYR A 193 -13.87 -12.72 -5.29
N GLU A 194 -15.18 -12.57 -5.46
CA GLU A 194 -15.88 -11.29 -5.37
C GLU A 194 -16.60 -11.19 -4.02
N PHE A 195 -16.11 -10.30 -3.15
CA PHE A 195 -16.76 -9.98 -1.89
C PHE A 195 -16.76 -8.48 -1.67
N TYR A 196 -17.96 -7.92 -1.50
CA TYR A 196 -18.14 -6.51 -1.19
C TYR A 196 -18.51 -6.37 0.27
N GLU A 197 -17.69 -5.63 1.02
CA GLU A 197 -18.05 -5.17 2.35
C GLU A 197 -19.27 -4.26 2.21
N GLN A 198 -20.43 -4.71 2.71
CA GLN A 198 -21.55 -3.80 2.93
C GLN A 198 -21.12 -2.86 4.04
N ASP A 199 -20.96 -1.57 3.71
CA ASP A 199 -20.87 -0.55 4.73
C ASP A 199 -22.11 -0.69 5.61
N GLU A 200 -21.91 -1.02 6.88
CA GLU A 200 -22.95 -1.04 7.92
C GLU A 200 -23.36 0.42 8.20
N GLU A 201 -23.81 1.16 7.18
CA GLU A 201 -24.49 2.43 7.36
C GLU A 201 -25.83 2.14 8.05
N GLU A 202 -25.74 2.27 9.38
CA GLU A 202 -26.78 2.56 10.36
C GLU A 202 -28.18 2.72 9.77
N GLU A 203 -29.05 1.74 10.04
CA GLU A 203 -30.51 1.90 10.00
C GLU A 203 -30.94 2.98 11.03
N GLU A 204 -30.62 4.26 10.81
CA GLU A 204 -31.34 5.37 11.45
C GLU A 204 -32.67 5.61 10.71
N GLU A 205 -33.53 4.59 10.70
CA GLU A 205 -34.97 4.80 10.54
C GLU A 205 -35.52 5.47 11.81
N ASN A 206 -35.19 6.74 12.05
CA ASN A 206 -35.98 7.57 12.96
C ASN A 206 -36.81 8.54 12.13
N TYR A 207 -37.93 8.02 11.63
CA TYR A 207 -39.07 8.81 11.19
C TYR A 207 -39.57 9.72 12.34
N SER A 208 -38.92 10.87 12.54
CA SER A 208 -39.53 11.99 13.25
C SER A 208 -40.38 12.77 12.26
N ASP A 209 -41.52 12.17 11.94
CA ASP A 209 -42.68 12.83 11.35
C ASP A 209 -43.21 13.87 12.36
N GLU A 210 -42.59 15.06 12.41
CA GLU A 210 -43.22 16.24 13.02
C GLU A 210 -43.02 17.46 12.13
N ASP A 211 -44.03 17.66 11.28
CA ASP A 211 -44.39 18.91 10.63
C ASP A 211 -44.20 20.12 11.56
N TYR A 212 -43.20 20.96 11.32
CA TYR A 212 -43.19 22.33 11.82
C TYR A 212 -42.88 23.31 10.68
N TYR A 213 -43.95 23.68 9.98
CA TYR A 213 -44.01 24.92 9.22
C TYR A 213 -43.70 26.08 10.16
N ASP A 214 -42.53 26.72 10.01
CA ASP A 214 -42.39 28.11 10.43
C ASP A 214 -41.86 28.98 9.30
N ASP A 215 -42.70 29.96 9.00
CA ASP A 215 -42.73 30.90 7.91
C ASP A 215 -41.74 32.03 8.20
N TYR A 216 -40.49 31.87 7.77
CA TYR A 216 -39.54 32.99 7.74
C TYR A 216 -39.47 33.57 6.33
N ASP A 217 -40.28 34.59 6.12
CA ASP A 217 -40.18 35.63 5.11
C ASP A 217 -38.79 36.29 5.18
N VAL A 218 -37.80 35.70 4.48
CA VAL A 218 -36.48 36.28 4.31
C VAL A 218 -36.53 37.32 3.20
N ASN A 219 -36.55 38.59 3.62
CA ASN A 219 -36.54 39.75 2.74
C ASN A 219 -35.23 39.81 1.94
N ILE A 220 -35.35 39.51 0.63
CA ILE A 220 -34.24 39.36 -0.33
C ILE A 220 -33.53 40.68 -0.73
N TYR A 221 -33.90 41.81 -0.14
CA TYR A 221 -33.47 43.13 -0.60
C TYR A 221 -32.26 43.75 0.12
N ASP A 222 -31.64 43.07 1.10
CA ASP A 222 -30.52 43.65 1.89
C ASP A 222 -29.12 43.10 1.54
N LEU A 223 -28.92 42.44 0.40
CA LEU A 223 -27.63 41.82 0.03
C LEU A 223 -26.94 42.39 -1.22
N PHE A 224 -27.41 43.53 -1.72
CA PHE A 224 -26.72 44.27 -2.78
C PHE A 224 -26.43 45.70 -2.34
N ASP A 225 -25.48 45.89 -1.42
CA ASP A 225 -24.75 47.15 -1.35
C ASP A 225 -23.38 46.99 -0.68
N THR A 226 -22.43 46.42 -1.41
CA THR A 226 -21.02 46.76 -1.18
C THR A 226 -20.33 46.97 -2.51
N ASP A 227 -20.32 48.24 -2.92
CA ASP A 227 -19.29 48.84 -3.76
C ASP A 227 -17.91 48.27 -3.39
N TYR A 228 -17.26 47.59 -4.34
CA TYR A 228 -15.81 47.41 -4.26
C TYR A 228 -15.15 48.01 -5.49
N ASP A 229 -14.40 49.06 -5.18
CA ASP A 229 -13.70 49.95 -6.08
C ASP A 229 -12.75 49.24 -7.04
N VAL A 230 -12.84 49.69 -8.28
CA VAL A 230 -11.89 49.50 -9.36
C VAL A 230 -10.58 50.21 -9.03
N PHE A 231 -9.52 49.44 -8.78
CA PHE A 231 -8.12 49.87 -8.96
C PHE A 231 -7.46 48.85 -9.90
N GLY A 232 -6.81 49.18 -11.01
CA GLY A 232 -6.12 50.41 -11.38
C GLY A 232 -4.61 50.14 -11.33
N TYR A 233 -4.00 50.02 -12.53
CA TYR A 233 -2.58 49.82 -12.89
C TYR A 233 -2.07 48.38 -13.07
#